data_AF-A0A968EBR3-F1
#
_entry.id   AF-A0A968EBR3-F1
#
_cell.length_a   1.000
_cell.length_b   1.000
_cell.length_c   1.000
_cell.angle_alpha   90.00
_cell.angle_beta   90.00
_cell.angle_gamma   90.00
#
_symmetry.space_group_name_H-M   'P 1'
#
loop_
_entity.id
_entity.type
_entity.pdbx_description
1 polymer ?
#
loop_
_entity_poly.entity_id
_entity_poly.type
_entity_poly.pdbx_seq_one_letter_code
_entity_poly.pdbx_strand_id
1 'polypeptide(L)' 'YQITYLQVDENGWIEPAQLRAAITENTILVSIMMANNEVGTILPIKEMCAIAHENGIFFHT' A
#
# COMPACT_ATOMS: atom_id res chain seq x y z
N TYR A 1 -7.02 16.96 4.06
CA TYR A 1 -6.56 15.83 3.23
C TYR A 1 -7.28 14.58 3.69
N GLN A 2 -7.62 13.68 2.76
CA GLN A 2 -8.29 12.41 3.05
C GLN A 2 -7.23 11.30 3.13
N ILE A 3 -7.35 10.41 4.12
CA ILE A 3 -6.42 9.30 4.33
C ILE A 3 -7.24 8.02 4.40
N THR A 4 -6.81 7.00 3.65
CA THR A 4 -7.35 5.64 3.73
C THR A 4 -6.28 4.73 4.32
N TYR A 5 -6.61 4.05 5.42
CA TYR A 5 -5.74 3.05 6.02
C TYR A 5 -6.10 1.67 5.49
N LEU A 6 -5.10 0.97 4.95
CA LEU A 6 -5.25 -0.41 4.53
C LEU A 6 -5.06 -1.33 5.73
N GLN A 7 -5.80 -2.43 5.77
CA GLN A 7 -5.74 -3.39 6.88
C GLN A 7 -4.70 -4.46 6.58
N VAL A 8 -4.01 -4.91 7.63
CA VAL A 8 -3.12 -6.06 7.58
C VAL A 8 -3.77 -7.25 8.28
N ASP A 9 -3.33 -8.45 7.94
CA ASP A 9 -3.72 -9.66 8.67
C ASP A 9 -2.90 -9.85 9.96
N GLU A 10 -3.11 -10.97 10.65
CA GLU A 10 -2.41 -11.32 11.89
C GLU A 10 -0.89 -11.48 11.74
N ASN A 11 -0.41 -11.69 10.50
CA ASN A 11 1.01 -11.76 10.18
C ASN A 11 1.56 -10.41 9.72
N GLY A 12 0.79 -9.33 9.81
CA GLY A 12 1.18 -8.02 9.31
C GLY A 12 1.29 -7.97 7.78
N TRP A 13 0.70 -8.92 7.06
CA TRP A 13 0.68 -8.95 5.61
C TRP A 13 -0.46 -8.10 5.05
N ILE A 14 -0.24 -7.48 3.89
CA ILE A 14 -1.25 -6.70 3.17
C ILE A 14 -1.52 -7.32 1.81
N GLU A 15 -2.79 -7.55 1.52
CA GLU A 15 -3.24 -8.00 0.21
C GLU A 15 -3.22 -6.85 -0.82
N PRO A 16 -2.48 -6.96 -1.94
CA PRO A 16 -2.41 -5.89 -2.94
C PRO A 16 -3.74 -5.47 -3.55
N ALA A 17 -4.72 -6.39 -3.57
CA ALA A 17 -6.08 -6.10 -3.98
C ALA A 17 -6.75 -5.01 -3.11
N GLN A 18 -6.37 -4.89 -1.82
CA GLN A 18 -6.88 -3.81 -0.96
C GLN A 18 -6.45 -2.43 -1.47
N LEU A 19 -5.21 -2.28 -1.94
CA LEU A 19 -4.74 -1.03 -2.51
C LEU A 19 -5.49 -0.69 -3.80
N ARG A 20 -5.67 -1.68 -4.71
CA ARG A 20 -6.44 -1.47 -5.95
C ARG A 20 -7.85 -0.98 -5.66
N ALA A 21 -8.52 -1.54 -4.65
CA ALA A 21 -9.87 -1.14 -4.27
C ALA A 21 -9.94 0.22 -3.55
N ALA A 22 -8.87 0.64 -2.88
CA ALA A 22 -8.82 1.88 -2.12
C ALA A 22 -8.42 3.12 -2.95
N ILE A 23 -7.85 2.91 -4.14
CA ILE A 23 -7.48 4.01 -5.05
C ILE A 23 -8.74 4.72 -5.55
N THR A 24 -8.68 6.05 -5.56
CA THR A 24 -9.69 6.95 -6.11
C THR A 24 -9.03 7.95 -7.04
N GLU A 25 -9.83 8.71 -7.79
CA GLU A 25 -9.36 9.82 -8.62
C GLU A 25 -8.62 10.94 -7.85
N ASN A 26 -8.82 11.00 -6.52
CA ASN A 26 -8.17 11.99 -5.65
C ASN A 26 -6.92 11.42 -4.94
N THR A 27 -6.55 10.17 -5.19
CA THR A 27 -5.39 9.54 -4.56
C THR A 27 -4.10 10.03 -5.21
N ILE A 28 -3.25 10.71 -4.46
CA ILE A 28 -1.98 11.30 -4.95
C ILE A 28 -0.72 10.61 -4.41
N LEU A 29 -0.83 9.88 -3.31
CA LEU A 29 0.29 9.21 -2.64
C LEU A 29 -0.16 7.89 -2.02
N VAL A 30 0.64 6.85 -2.24
CA VAL A 30 0.63 5.60 -1.48
C VAL A 30 1.90 5.57 -0.63
N SER A 31 1.75 5.31 0.67
CA SER A 31 2.88 5.19 1.60
C SER A 31 2.78 3.86 2.34
N ILE A 32 3.75 2.98 2.12
CA ILE A 32 3.77 1.62 2.67
C ILE A 32 5.21 1.29 3.08
N MET A 33 5.40 0.97 4.35
CA MET A 33 6.69 0.52 4.87
C MET A 33 7.23 -0.70 4.10
N MET A 34 8.54 -0.75 3.83
CA MET A 34 9.16 -1.91 3.16
C MET A 34 8.94 -3.23 3.93
N ALA A 35 9.02 -3.16 5.26
CA ALA A 35 8.72 -4.26 6.16
C ALA A 35 7.98 -3.74 7.39
N ASN A 36 7.14 -4.58 7.97
CA ASN A 36 6.46 -4.28 9.22
C ASN A 36 7.46 -4.29 10.38
N ASN A 37 7.58 -3.17 11.11
CA ASN A 37 8.55 -3.02 12.19
C ASN A 37 8.18 -3.80 13.47
N GLU A 38 6.94 -4.25 13.62
CA GLU A 38 6.49 -5.02 14.79
C GLU A 38 6.71 -6.52 14.61
N VAL A 39 6.32 -7.06 13.45
CA VAL A 39 6.36 -8.51 13.16
C VAL A 39 7.46 -8.92 12.17
N GLY A 40 8.09 -7.97 11.49
CA GLY A 40 9.19 -8.22 10.54
C GLY A 40 8.76 -8.65 9.14
N THR A 41 7.45 -8.66 8.86
CA THR A 41 6.91 -9.10 7.57
C THR A 41 7.32 -8.16 6.45
N ILE A 42 7.99 -8.70 5.43
CA ILE A 42 8.30 -7.96 4.20
C ILE A 42 7.00 -7.82 3.41
N LEU A 43 6.62 -6.58 3.09
CA LEU A 43 5.38 -6.31 2.36
C LEU A 43 5.55 -6.49 0.84
N PRO A 44 4.46 -6.72 0.07
CA PRO A 44 4.52 -6.94 -1.38
C PRO A 44 4.79 -5.64 -2.17
N ILE A 45 5.86 -4.91 -1.83
CA ILE A 45 6.19 -3.58 -2.35
C ILE A 45 6.26 -3.54 -3.87
N LYS A 46 6.83 -4.56 -4.52
CA LYS A 46 6.93 -4.61 -5.98
C LYS A 46 5.55 -4.51 -6.65
N GLU A 47 4.57 -5.25 -6.13
CA GLU A 47 3.22 -5.25 -6.67
C GLU A 47 2.46 -3.98 -6.31
N MET A 48 2.60 -3.51 -5.07
CA MET A 48 1.98 -2.27 -4.60
C MET A 48 2.47 -1.03 -5.38
N CYS A 49 3.77 -0.99 -5.66
CA CYS A 49 4.39 0.06 -6.47
C CYS A 49 3.88 0.01 -7.92
N ALA A 50 3.76 -1.19 -8.52
CA ALA A 50 3.17 -1.33 -9.84
C ALA A 50 1.73 -0.80 -9.90
N ILE A 51 0.90 -1.14 -8.90
CA ILE A 51 -0.48 -0.63 -8.78
C ILE A 51 -0.52 0.90 -8.73
N ALA A 52 0.32 1.52 -7.90
CA ALA A 52 0.37 2.97 -7.78
C ALA A 52 0.82 3.64 -9.10
N HIS A 53 1.87 3.12 -9.72
CA HIS A 53 2.40 3.65 -10.98
C HIS A 53 1.44 3.48 -12.16
N GLU A 54 0.71 2.36 -12.24
CA GLU A 54 -0.36 2.15 -13.22
C GLU A 54 -1.43 3.26 -13.17
N ASN A 55 -1.62 3.86 -12.00
CA ASN A 55 -2.60 4.94 -11.76
C ASN A 55 -1.94 6.34 -11.71
N GLY A 56 -0.64 6.47 -12.01
CA GLY A 56 0.07 7.75 -11.96
C GLY A 56 0.25 8.32 -10.54
N ILE A 57 0.23 7.47 -9.52
CA ILE A 57 0.27 7.85 -8.10
C ILE A 57 1.70 7.72 -7.57
N PHE A 58 2.14 8.67 -6.73
CA PHE A 58 3.45 8.57 -6.06
C PHE A 58 3.48 7.42 -5.06
N PHE A 59 4.66 6.80 -4.90
CA PHE A 59 4.87 5.72 -3.95
C PHE A 59 6.03 6.05 -3.00
N HIS A 60 5.81 5.86 -1.70
CA HIS A 60 6.78 6.06 -0.63
C HIS A 60 6.95 4.78 0.19
N THR A 61 8.19 4.46 0.56
CA THR A 61 8.56 3.33 1.42
C THR A 61 9.41 3.76 2.59
#